data_AF-A0A4Q3H8E7-F1
#
_entry.id   AF-A0A4Q3H8E7-F1
#
_cell.length_a   1.000
_cell.length_b   1.000
_cell.length_c   1.000
_cell.angle_alpha   90.00
_cell.angle_beta   90.00
_cell.angle_gamma   90.00
#
_symmetry.space_group_name_H-M   'P 1'
#
loop_
_entity.id
_entity.type
_entity.pdbx_description
1 polymer ?
#
loop_
_entity_poly.entity_id
_entity_poly.type
_entity_poly.pdbx_seq_one_letter_code
_entity_poly.pdbx_strand_id
1 'polypeptide(L)'
;MLRQINATGSVRMPDVAPRYRFLLVRANTSHPDHWLVNRLISQMQPFDFVSRFLFDKDGFYESYEKMPDKFQEEVVKTLQDTYLSDKVGFRRRLYGITED
;
A
#
# COMPACT_ATOMS: atom_id res chain seq x y z
N MET A 1 -17.81 12.02 -7.10
CA MET A 1 -16.77 10.97 -6.91
C MET A 1 -17.25 9.85 -6.00
N LEU A 2 -17.52 10.09 -4.70
CA LEU A 2 -17.92 9.06 -3.72
C LEU A 2 -19.12 8.19 -4.16
N ARG A 3 -20.19 8.78 -4.70
CA ARG A 3 -21.36 8.02 -5.20
C ARG A 3 -21.00 7.02 -6.30
N GLN A 4 -20.10 7.38 -7.21
CA GLN A 4 -19.68 6.51 -8.31
C GLN A 4 -18.78 5.38 -7.82
N ILE A 5 -17.88 5.67 -6.87
CA ILE A 5 -17.06 4.64 -6.23
C ILE A 5 -17.97 3.62 -5.52
N ASN A 6 -18.95 4.08 -4.74
CA ASN A 6 -19.89 3.19 -4.06
C ASN A 6 -20.74 2.35 -5.03
N ALA A 7 -21.08 2.89 -6.20
CA ALA A 7 -21.90 2.20 -7.18
C ALA A 7 -21.12 1.22 -8.07
N THR A 8 -19.84 1.50 -8.35
CA THR A 8 -19.07 0.78 -9.39
C THR A 8 -17.79 0.13 -8.89
N GLY A 9 -17.31 0.48 -7.69
CA GLY A 9 -15.99 0.09 -7.20
C GLY A 9 -14.83 0.69 -8.01
N SER A 10 -15.10 1.60 -8.95
CA SER A 10 -14.09 2.14 -9.87
C SER A 10 -13.78 3.61 -9.58
N VAL A 11 -12.52 3.99 -9.78
CA VAL A 11 -12.05 5.37 -9.71
C VAL A 11 -11.51 5.76 -11.07
N ARG A 12 -11.98 6.89 -11.62
CA ARG A 12 -11.39 7.46 -12.84
C ARG A 12 -10.10 8.19 -12.48
N MET A 13 -8.97 7.69 -12.96
CA MET A 13 -7.65 8.27 -12.66
C MET A 13 -7.50 9.77 -12.99
N PRO A 14 -8.12 10.32 -14.05
CA PRO A 14 -8.10 11.76 -14.32
C PRO A 14 -8.73 12.61 -13.20
N ASP A 15 -9.67 12.05 -12.43
CA ASP A 15 -10.32 12.75 -11.31
C ASP A 15 -9.47 12.74 -10.03
N VAL A 16 -8.39 11.96 -9.99
CA VAL A 16 -7.49 11.85 -8.83
C VAL A 16 -6.35 12.85 -9.00
N ALA A 17 -6.19 13.73 -8.00
CA ALA A 17 -5.08 14.68 -7.97
C ALA A 17 -3.74 13.94 -8.13
N PRO A 18 -2.80 14.42 -8.97
CA PRO A 18 -1.59 13.67 -9.31
C PRO A 18 -0.81 13.12 -8.12
N ARG A 19 -0.71 13.89 -7.03
CA ARG A 19 0.00 13.52 -5.80
C ARG A 19 -0.56 12.27 -5.09
N TYR A 20 -1.80 11.88 -5.34
CA TYR A 20 -2.45 10.72 -4.72
C TYR A 20 -2.52 9.50 -5.64
N ARG A 21 -2.11 9.62 -6.90
CA ARG A 21 -2.23 8.52 -7.86
C ARG A 21 -1.41 7.30 -7.43
N PHE A 22 -0.24 7.52 -6.82
CA PHE A 22 0.59 6.44 -6.31
C PHE A 22 -0.03 5.64 -5.14
N LEU A 23 -1.07 6.17 -4.47
CA LEU A 23 -1.85 5.40 -3.50
C LEU A 23 -2.74 4.34 -4.16
N LEU A 24 -3.12 4.54 -5.43
CA LEU A 24 -4.13 3.75 -6.14
C LEU A 24 -3.55 2.81 -7.22
N VAL A 25 -2.26 2.95 -7.54
CA VAL A 25 -1.60 2.11 -8.55
C VAL A 25 -0.69 1.10 -7.88
N ARG A 26 -0.50 -0.03 -8.55
CA ARG A 26 0.40 -1.12 -8.17
C ARG A 26 1.21 -1.54 -9.38
N ALA A 27 2.31 -2.24 -9.15
CA ALA A 27 3.08 -2.83 -10.25
C ALA A 27 2.19 -3.78 -11.07
N ASN A 28 2.50 -3.91 -12.37
CA ASN A 28 1.89 -4.94 -13.21
C ASN A 28 2.27 -6.33 -12.66
N THR A 29 1.27 -7.14 -12.33
CA THR A 29 1.45 -8.44 -11.66
C THR A 29 2.15 -9.48 -12.53
N SER A 30 2.11 -9.33 -13.86
CA SER A 30 2.81 -10.22 -14.79
C SER A 30 4.25 -9.81 -15.09
N HIS A 31 4.71 -8.66 -14.58
CA HIS A 31 6.06 -8.17 -14.81
C HIS A 31 7.06 -8.84 -13.83
N PRO A 32 8.25 -9.28 -14.28
CA PRO A 32 9.23 -9.92 -13.38
C PRO A 32 9.65 -9.01 -12.21
N ASP A 33 9.82 -7.71 -12.46
CA ASP A 33 10.22 -6.73 -11.45
C ASP A 33 9.08 -6.16 -10.60
N HIS A 34 7.94 -6.83 -10.51
CA HIS A 34 6.78 -6.30 -9.77
C HIS A 34 7.10 -6.00 -8.29
N TRP A 35 8.00 -6.75 -7.66
CA TRP A 35 8.51 -6.45 -6.31
C TRP A 35 9.26 -5.12 -6.24
N LEU A 36 10.20 -4.89 -7.17
CA LEU A 36 10.98 -3.66 -7.22
C LEU A 36 10.09 -2.45 -7.52
N VAL A 37 9.18 -2.57 -8.49
CA VAL A 37 8.27 -1.47 -8.86
C VAL A 37 7.36 -1.10 -7.69
N ASN A 38 6.80 -2.09 -6.96
CA ASN A 38 6.01 -1.80 -5.77
C ASN A 38 6.83 -1.14 -4.65
N ARG A 39 8.12 -1.49 -4.49
CA ARG A 39 9.04 -0.79 -3.58
C ARG A 39 9.24 0.68 -3.98
N LEU A 40 9.47 0.96 -5.26
CA LEU A 40 9.64 2.33 -5.74
C LEU A 40 8.35 3.16 -5.55
N ILE A 41 7.19 2.56 -5.81
CA ILE A 41 5.88 3.21 -5.57
C ILE A 41 5.71 3.51 -4.07
N SER A 42 6.02 2.57 -3.18
CA SER A 42 5.84 2.75 -1.73
C SER A 42 6.76 3.84 -1.17
N GLN A 43 7.97 3.99 -1.70
CA GLN A 43 8.88 5.09 -1.34
C GLN A 43 8.35 6.47 -1.72
N MET A 44 7.55 6.59 -2.78
CA MET A 44 6.95 7.86 -3.19
C MET A 44 5.76 8.28 -2.32
N GLN A 45 5.21 7.39 -1.48
CA GLN A 45 4.04 7.66 -0.65
C GLN A 45 4.30 7.25 0.82
N PRO A 46 4.99 8.10 1.61
CA PRO A 46 5.31 7.81 3.01
C PRO A 46 4.11 7.49 3.91
N PHE A 47 2.94 8.01 3.54
CA PHE A 47 1.69 7.82 4.28
C PHE A 47 1.04 6.45 4.04
N ASP A 48 1.42 5.71 2.98
CA ASP A 48 0.99 4.32 2.77
C ASP A 48 1.92 3.38 3.55
N PHE A 49 1.79 3.41 4.88
CA PHE A 49 2.64 2.65 5.78
C PHE A 49 2.47 1.13 5.62
N VAL A 50 1.35 0.64 5.09
CA VAL A 50 1.15 -0.78 4.79
C VAL A 50 2.03 -1.21 3.62
N SER A 51 1.99 -0.46 2.51
CA SER A 51 2.86 -0.73 1.36
C SER A 51 4.33 -0.54 1.70
N ARG A 52 4.68 0.47 2.52
CA ARG A 52 6.07 0.63 2.99
C ARG A 52 6.52 -0.52 3.86
N PHE A 53 5.71 -0.96 4.82
CA PHE A 53 6.05 -2.12 5.64
C PHE A 53 6.32 -3.37 4.80
N LEU A 54 5.57 -3.54 3.71
CA LEU A 54 5.67 -4.71 2.83
C LEU A 54 6.89 -4.68 1.89
N PHE A 55 7.16 -3.53 1.25
CA PHE A 55 8.16 -3.44 0.18
C PHE A 55 9.41 -2.62 0.51
N ASP A 56 9.34 -1.76 1.52
CA ASP A 56 10.41 -0.84 1.89
C ASP A 56 10.56 -0.74 3.41
N LYS A 57 10.92 -1.88 4.01
CA LYS A 57 10.90 -2.08 5.46
C LYS A 57 11.79 -1.09 6.22
N ASP A 58 12.97 -0.79 5.69
CA ASP A 58 13.89 0.18 6.31
C ASP A 58 13.26 1.57 6.34
N GLY A 59 12.75 2.05 5.21
CA GLY A 59 12.09 3.35 5.12
C GLY A 59 10.77 3.44 5.88
N PHE A 60 10.08 2.31 6.10
CA PHE A 60 8.96 2.22 7.04
C PHE A 60 9.43 2.55 8.46
N TYR A 61 10.47 1.89 8.97
CA TYR A 61 10.94 2.12 10.34
C TYR A 61 11.50 3.53 10.54
N GLU A 62 12.25 4.04 9.57
CA GLU A 62 12.72 5.44 9.59
C GLU A 62 11.58 6.46 9.72
N SER A 63 10.42 6.17 9.11
CA SER A 63 9.24 7.01 9.17
C SER A 63 8.48 6.79 10.48
N TYR A 64 8.29 5.52 10.87
CA TYR A 64 7.54 5.08 12.05
C TYR A 64 8.11 5.64 13.34
N GLU A 65 9.44 5.61 13.51
CA GLU A 65 10.13 6.14 14.70
C GLU A 65 9.89 7.64 14.94
N LYS A 66 9.54 8.39 13.90
CA LYS A 66 9.28 9.84 13.96
C LYS A 66 7.80 10.17 14.16
N MET A 67 6.92 9.17 14.16
CA MET A 67 5.48 9.36 14.32
C MET A 67 5.12 9.57 15.80
N PRO A 68 4.07 10.34 16.11
CA PRO A 68 3.53 10.43 17.46
C PRO A 68 3.03 9.06 17.95
N ASP A 69 3.20 8.76 19.24
CA ASP A 69 2.86 7.46 19.86
C ASP A 69 1.45 6.97 19.51
N LYS A 70 0.44 7.84 19.61
CA LYS A 70 -0.95 7.50 19.25
C LYS A 70 -1.10 7.05 17.79
N PHE A 71 -0.29 7.61 16.89
CA PHE A 71 -0.33 7.24 15.48
C PHE A 71 0.45 5.93 15.24
N GLN A 72 1.54 5.70 15.98
CA GLN A 72 2.23 4.41 15.97
C GLN A 72 1.29 3.27 16.39
N GLU A 73 0.49 3.46 17.45
CA GLU A 73 -0.53 2.49 17.88
C GLU A 73 -1.52 2.15 16.75
N GLU A 74 -2.02 3.17 16.04
CA GLU A 74 -2.94 2.98 14.90
C GLU A 74 -2.27 2.25 13.72
N VAL A 75 -1.01 2.56 13.44
CA VAL A 75 -0.21 1.88 12.41
C VAL A 75 -0.06 0.40 12.76
N VAL A 76 0.33 0.09 13.99
CA VAL A 76 0.50 -1.29 14.47
C VAL A 76 -0.82 -2.04 14.39
N LYS A 77 -1.90 -1.44 14.90
CA LYS A 77 -3.24 -2.03 14.85
C LYS A 77 -3.68 -2.31 13.41
N THR A 78 -3.51 -1.33 12.51
CA THR A 78 -3.85 -1.51 11.09
C THR A 78 -3.04 -2.64 10.46
N LEU A 79 -1.73 -2.72 10.72
CA LEU A 79 -0.90 -3.81 10.20
C LEU A 79 -1.34 -5.18 10.73
N GLN A 80 -1.69 -5.27 12.02
CA GLN A 80 -2.21 -6.48 12.65
C GLN A 80 -3.52 -6.94 12.01
N ASP A 81 -4.48 -6.03 11.85
CA ASP A 81 -5.79 -6.34 11.32
C ASP A 81 -5.76 -6.67 9.81
N THR A 82 -4.79 -6.13 9.06
CA THR A 82 -4.73 -6.24 7.59
C THR A 82 -3.67 -7.22 7.08
N TYR A 83 -2.42 -6.78 6.94
CA TYR A 83 -1.36 -7.55 6.31
C TYR A 83 -0.91 -8.73 7.17
N LEU A 84 -0.74 -8.52 8.48
CA LEU A 84 -0.18 -9.53 9.37
C LEU A 84 -1.17 -10.66 9.67
N SER A 85 -2.48 -10.43 9.54
CA SER A 85 -3.52 -11.45 9.75
C SER A 85 -3.52 -12.54 8.67
N ASP A 86 -3.27 -12.18 7.41
CA ASP A 86 -3.18 -13.10 6.26
C ASP A 86 -2.18 -12.58 5.22
N LYS A 87 -0.89 -12.81 5.47
CA LYS A 87 0.18 -12.26 4.62
C LYS A 87 0.10 -12.76 3.17
N VAL A 88 -0.15 -14.06 3.00
CA VAL A 88 -0.18 -14.71 1.67
C VAL A 88 -1.39 -14.23 0.88
N GLY A 89 -2.58 -14.29 1.47
CA GLY A 89 -3.78 -13.82 0.80
C GLY A 89 -3.78 -12.32 0.58
N PHE A 90 -3.21 -11.52 1.49
CA PHE A 90 -3.05 -10.07 1.29
C PHE A 90 -2.17 -9.76 0.08
N ARG A 91 -1.00 -10.39 -0.01
CA ARG A 91 -0.09 -10.25 -1.17
C ARG A 91 -0.74 -10.70 -2.47
N ARG A 92 -1.42 -11.84 -2.46
CA ARG A 92 -2.13 -12.37 -3.63
C ARG A 92 -3.24 -11.41 -4.09
N ARG A 93 -4.09 -10.95 -3.17
CA ARG A 93 -5.26 -10.11 -3.48
C ARG A 93 -4.87 -8.73 -4.00
N LEU A 94 -3.89 -8.06 -3.37
CA LEU A 94 -3.57 -6.66 -3.71
C LEU A 94 -2.41 -6.48 -4.68
N TYR A 95 -1.51 -7.46 -4.75
CA TYR A 95 -0.29 -7.34 -5.56
C TYR A 95 -0.11 -8.48 -6.57
N GLY A 96 -1.03 -9.45 -6.60
CA GLY A 96 -0.93 -10.61 -7.50
C GLY A 96 0.26 -11.52 -7.19
N ILE A 97 0.90 -11.36 -6.03
CA ILE A 97 2.09 -12.11 -5.64
C ILE A 97 1.66 -13.45 -5.04
N THR A 98 2.01 -14.53 -5.72
CA THR A 98 1.96 -15.89 -5.18
C THR A 98 3.33 -16.25 -4.63
N GLU A 99 3.39 -16.82 -3.43
CA GLU A 99 4.59 -17.54 -2.99
C GLU A 99 4.69 -18.83 -3.82
N ASP A 100 5.89 -19.15 -4.30
CA ASP A 100 6.20 -20.47 -4.88
C ASP A 100 6.24 -21.54 -3.78
#